data_AF-A0A0M1P624-F1
#
_entry.id   AF-A0A0M1P624-F1
#
_cell.length_a   1.000
_cell.length_b   1.000
_cell.length_c   1.000
_cell.angle_alpha   90.00
_cell.angle_beta   90.00
_cell.angle_gamma   90.00
#
_symmetry.space_group_name_H-M   'P 1'
#
loop_
_entity.id
_entity.type
_entity.pdbx_description
1 polymer ?
#
loop_
_entity_poly.entity_id
_entity_poly.type
_entity_poly.pdbx_seq_one_letter_code
_entity_poly.pdbx_strand_id
1 'polypeptide(L)'
;MMYRRIVGVVMLCCMFAISVGCSKQIAKDEARLYNMRAYEEGSREARISGRGLNGRFLEDLQASFDKAKMPLTNETYVEDDIGNMTYQYRINYDASQFITVYIYQNQAAREKGMTEIFGVTEGDANAAGGHNLIISDNETSIVYTSTGDKTDNYYEQVKKIAPSLLAKHQGRGSS
;
A
#
# COMPACT_ATOMS: atom_id res chain seq x y z
N MET A 1 13.86 -63.49 37.91
CA MET A 1 13.06 -63.13 36.71
C MET A 1 12.28 -61.82 36.92
N MET A 2 12.94 -60.68 37.15
CA MET A 2 12.22 -59.39 37.26
C MET A 2 12.98 -58.19 36.66
N TYR A 3 14.30 -58.28 36.55
CA TYR A 3 15.12 -57.21 35.92
C TYR A 3 15.15 -57.26 34.39
N ARG A 4 14.90 -58.43 33.76
CA ARG A 4 14.88 -58.56 32.30
C ARG A 4 13.61 -58.01 31.62
N ARG A 5 12.56 -57.71 32.38
CA ARG A 5 11.32 -57.10 31.86
C ARG A 5 11.32 -55.58 31.91
N ILE A 6 12.14 -54.97 32.76
CA ILE A 6 12.19 -53.52 32.94
C ILE A 6 13.04 -52.86 31.85
N VAL A 7 14.10 -53.53 31.38
CA VAL A 7 14.99 -52.99 30.33
C VAL A 7 14.29 -52.90 28.97
N GLY A 8 13.33 -53.79 28.67
CA GLY A 8 12.58 -53.75 27.42
C GLY A 8 11.56 -52.61 27.31
N VAL A 9 11.06 -52.10 28.45
CA VAL A 9 10.03 -51.04 28.47
C VAL A 9 10.66 -49.65 28.35
N VAL A 10 11.87 -49.45 28.88
CA VAL A 10 12.55 -48.15 28.81
C VAL A 10 13.07 -47.84 27.39
N MET A 11 13.42 -48.87 26.61
CA MET A 11 13.95 -48.67 25.25
C MET A 11 12.87 -48.39 24.19
N LEU A 12 11.60 -48.73 24.46
CA LEU A 12 10.47 -48.48 23.54
C LEU A 12 9.92 -47.04 23.66
N CYS A 13 10.10 -46.38 24.82
CA CYS A 13 9.64 -45.01 25.04
C CYS A 13 10.48 -43.94 24.31
N CYS A 14 11.68 -44.27 23.84
CA CYS A 14 12.54 -43.32 23.14
C CYS A 14 12.21 -43.16 21.64
N MET A 15 11.31 -43.98 21.07
CA MET A 15 10.96 -43.89 19.63
C MET A 15 9.74 -43.01 19.32
N PHE A 16 9.03 -42.46 20.32
CA PHE A 16 7.84 -41.62 20.09
C PHE A 16 8.08 -40.09 20.11
N ALA A 17 9.33 -39.64 20.04
CA ALA A 17 9.66 -38.21 20.07
C ALA A 17 9.73 -37.52 18.69
N ILE A 18 9.28 -38.19 17.61
CA ILE A 18 9.32 -37.64 16.24
C ILE A 18 7.92 -37.67 15.61
N SER A 19 6.95 -36.99 16.22
CA SER A 19 5.66 -36.73 15.55
C SER A 19 5.02 -35.42 16.01
N VAL A 20 5.80 -34.34 16.06
CA VAL A 20 5.25 -32.99 15.96
C VAL A 20 5.68 -32.44 14.61
N GLY A 21 4.91 -32.82 13.59
CA GLY A 21 5.02 -32.28 12.24
C GLY A 21 4.78 -30.77 12.25
N CYS A 22 5.72 -30.06 11.64
CA CYS A 22 5.56 -28.79 10.92
C CYS A 22 4.33 -27.90 11.22
N SER A 23 4.27 -27.28 12.41
CA SER A 23 3.32 -26.16 12.67
C SER A 23 3.86 -24.79 12.21
N LYS A 24 4.85 -24.74 11.30
CA LYS A 24 5.39 -23.48 10.78
C LYS A 24 4.46 -22.81 9.76
N GLN A 25 3.57 -23.56 9.12
CA GLN A 25 2.59 -23.01 8.18
C GLN A 25 1.40 -22.36 8.90
N ILE A 26 0.87 -22.99 9.95
CA ILE A 26 -0.24 -22.44 10.75
C ILE A 26 0.20 -21.14 11.45
N ALA A 27 1.41 -21.08 12.01
CA ALA A 27 1.93 -19.85 12.60
C ALA A 27 2.18 -18.72 11.57
N LYS A 28 2.54 -19.05 10.32
CA LYS A 28 2.67 -18.07 9.24
C LYS A 28 1.32 -17.56 8.74
N ASP A 29 0.34 -18.45 8.62
CA ASP A 29 -0.99 -18.11 8.14
C ASP A 29 -1.75 -17.30 9.20
N GLU A 30 -1.63 -17.65 10.49
CA GLU A 30 -2.16 -16.85 11.59
C GLU A 30 -1.45 -15.49 11.70
N ALA A 31 -0.12 -15.43 11.59
CA ALA A 31 0.62 -14.17 11.58
C ALA A 31 0.27 -13.28 10.37
N ARG A 32 -0.02 -13.88 9.20
CA ARG A 32 -0.49 -13.17 8.01
C ARG A 32 -1.91 -12.64 8.22
N LEU A 33 -2.80 -13.44 8.79
CA LEU A 33 -4.17 -13.02 9.12
C LEU A 33 -4.17 -11.90 10.17
N TYR A 34 -3.32 -12.01 11.18
CA TYR A 34 -3.19 -11.01 12.24
C TYR A 34 -2.59 -9.71 11.71
N ASN A 35 -1.56 -9.79 10.85
CA ASN A 35 -1.02 -8.63 10.16
C ASN A 35 -2.06 -8.00 9.22
N MET A 36 -2.83 -8.79 8.46
CA MET A 36 -3.90 -8.26 7.61
C MET A 36 -4.98 -7.56 8.43
N ARG A 37 -5.41 -8.14 9.56
CA ARG A 37 -6.42 -7.51 10.43
C ARG A 37 -5.89 -6.26 11.14
N ALA A 38 -4.68 -6.28 11.67
CA ALA A 38 -4.05 -5.10 12.26
C ALA A 38 -3.83 -4.00 11.22
N TYR A 39 -3.57 -4.39 9.96
CA TYR A 39 -3.48 -3.48 8.83
C TYR A 39 -4.84 -2.88 8.44
N GLU A 40 -5.89 -3.70 8.40
CA GLU A 40 -7.26 -3.25 8.16
C GLU A 40 -7.75 -2.33 9.28
N GLU A 41 -7.38 -2.58 10.54
CA GLU A 41 -7.73 -1.73 11.68
C GLU A 41 -6.95 -0.40 11.68
N GLY A 42 -5.64 -0.44 11.44
CA GLY A 42 -4.82 0.76 11.33
C GLY A 42 -5.18 1.64 10.13
N SER A 43 -5.47 1.02 8.97
CA SER A 43 -5.99 1.74 7.82
C SER A 43 -7.40 2.28 8.07
N ARG A 44 -8.26 1.56 8.81
CA ARG A 44 -9.59 2.04 9.20
C ARG A 44 -9.55 3.22 10.17
N GLU A 45 -8.62 3.25 11.12
CA GLU A 45 -8.41 4.38 12.04
C GLU A 45 -7.84 5.61 11.30
N ALA A 46 -6.88 5.43 10.39
CA ALA A 46 -6.43 6.49 9.48
C ALA A 46 -7.57 6.98 8.56
N ARG A 47 -8.42 6.06 8.09
CA ARG A 47 -9.65 6.33 7.35
C ARG A 47 -10.75 6.97 8.19
N ILE A 48 -10.60 7.08 9.51
CA ILE A 48 -11.51 7.83 10.40
C ILE A 48 -10.96 9.23 10.66
N SER A 49 -9.64 9.39 10.85
CA SER A 49 -9.04 10.71 11.09
C SER A 49 -8.98 11.59 9.83
N GLY A 50 -8.80 11.02 8.64
CA GLY A 50 -8.72 11.75 7.37
C GLY A 50 -10.05 12.09 6.67
N ARG A 51 -11.22 11.83 7.28
CA ARG A 51 -12.56 12.01 6.67
C ARG A 51 -13.05 13.46 6.56
N GLY A 52 -12.20 14.32 6.03
CA GLY A 52 -12.67 15.53 5.36
C GLY A 52 -13.09 15.24 3.92
N LEU A 53 -13.10 16.28 3.09
CA LEU A 53 -13.36 16.24 1.63
C LEU A 53 -12.53 15.18 0.88
N ASN A 54 -11.38 14.77 1.42
CA ASN A 54 -10.49 13.77 0.85
C ASN A 54 -11.05 12.34 0.85
N GLY A 55 -11.92 11.98 1.80
CA GLY A 55 -12.43 10.61 1.92
C GLY A 55 -13.16 10.15 0.66
N ARG A 56 -13.95 11.04 0.04
CA ARG A 56 -14.67 10.74 -1.20
C ARG A 56 -13.74 10.58 -2.39
N PHE A 57 -12.68 11.40 -2.47
CA PHE A 57 -11.66 11.27 -3.52
C PHE A 57 -10.95 9.91 -3.43
N LEU A 58 -10.58 9.47 -2.23
CA LEU A 58 -9.90 8.18 -2.02
C LEU A 58 -10.83 6.99 -2.32
N GLU A 59 -12.11 7.07 -1.97
CA GLU A 59 -13.10 6.06 -2.34
C GLU A 59 -13.26 5.96 -3.86
N ASP A 60 -13.38 7.10 -4.55
CA ASP A 60 -13.51 7.15 -6.01
C ASP A 60 -12.21 6.68 -6.72
N LEU A 61 -11.05 6.97 -6.13
CA LEU A 61 -9.75 6.46 -6.57
C LEU A 61 -9.71 4.94 -6.52
N GLN A 62 -9.99 4.34 -5.36
CA GLN A 62 -9.99 2.88 -5.20
C GLN A 62 -11.01 2.23 -6.15
N ALA A 63 -12.23 2.77 -6.23
CA ALA A 63 -13.27 2.24 -7.12
C ALA A 63 -12.89 2.30 -8.61
N SER A 64 -12.19 3.36 -9.04
CA SER A 64 -11.76 3.52 -10.44
C SER A 64 -10.67 2.52 -10.82
N PHE A 65 -9.75 2.25 -9.90
CA PHE A 65 -8.69 1.26 -10.07
C PHE A 65 -9.23 -0.18 -10.00
N ASP A 66 -10.17 -0.47 -9.10
CA ASP A 66 -10.88 -1.75 -9.02
C ASP A 66 -11.62 -2.06 -10.33
N LYS A 67 -12.34 -1.06 -10.89
CA LYS A 67 -13.05 -1.19 -12.17
C LYS A 67 -12.10 -1.52 -13.33
N ALA A 68 -10.86 -1.05 -13.25
CA ALA A 68 -9.81 -1.34 -14.22
C ALA A 68 -9.08 -2.67 -13.96
N LYS A 69 -9.53 -3.47 -12.97
CA LYS A 69 -8.88 -4.71 -12.51
C LYS A 69 -7.47 -4.49 -11.96
N MET A 70 -7.27 -3.35 -11.30
CA MET A 70 -6.01 -2.93 -10.69
C MET A 70 -6.22 -2.54 -9.22
N PRO A 71 -6.79 -3.40 -8.37
CA PRO A 71 -7.12 -3.05 -6.99
C PRO A 71 -5.96 -2.40 -6.25
N LEU A 72 -6.28 -1.30 -5.58
CA LEU A 72 -5.37 -0.59 -4.70
C LEU A 72 -5.41 -1.26 -3.32
N THR A 73 -4.24 -1.67 -2.87
CA THR A 73 -4.05 -2.48 -1.68
C THR A 73 -3.00 -1.85 -0.80
N ASN A 74 -2.94 -2.25 0.45
CA ASN A 74 -1.88 -1.83 1.36
C ASN A 74 -1.71 -0.29 1.41
N GLU A 75 -2.77 0.40 1.85
CA GLU A 75 -2.77 1.84 2.14
C GLU A 75 -1.81 2.21 3.27
N THR A 76 -0.83 3.07 2.99
CA THR A 76 -0.02 3.77 4.00
C THR A 76 -0.38 5.25 3.99
N TYR A 77 -0.60 5.82 5.17
CA TYR A 77 -0.98 7.23 5.34
C TYR A 77 0.07 7.97 6.18
N VAL A 78 0.43 9.17 5.75
CA VAL A 78 1.27 10.11 6.49
C VAL A 78 0.68 11.51 6.38
N GLU A 79 0.62 12.22 7.50
CA GLU A 79 0.31 13.64 7.58
C GLU A 79 1.50 14.37 8.22
N ASP A 80 1.96 15.45 7.60
CA ASP A 80 3.03 16.28 8.17
C ASP A 80 2.49 17.36 9.11
N ASP A 81 3.39 18.04 9.83
CA ASP A 81 3.04 19.08 10.80
C ASP A 81 2.34 20.31 10.18
N ILE A 82 2.38 20.45 8.86
CA ILE A 82 1.79 21.53 8.08
C ILE A 82 0.46 21.07 7.43
N GLY A 83 0.07 19.81 7.67
CA GLY A 83 -1.18 19.20 7.20
C GLY A 83 -1.12 18.69 5.75
N ASN A 84 0.06 18.56 5.14
CA ASN A 84 0.16 17.84 3.87
C ASN A 84 -0.06 16.36 4.12
N MET A 85 -0.84 15.73 3.24
CA MET A 85 -1.21 14.32 3.37
C MET A 85 -0.60 13.52 2.23
N THR A 86 -0.08 12.35 2.55
CA THR A 86 0.41 11.37 1.58
C THR A 86 -0.29 10.05 1.80
N TYR A 87 -0.92 9.53 0.75
CA TYR A 87 -1.51 8.20 0.72
C TYR A 87 -0.75 7.35 -0.29
N GLN A 88 -0.29 6.18 0.10
CA GLN A 88 0.40 5.26 -0.80
C GLN A 88 -0.31 3.92 -0.83
N TYR A 89 -0.52 3.39 -2.03
CA TYR A 89 -1.13 2.09 -2.29
C TYR A 89 -0.23 1.25 -3.20
N ARG A 90 -0.32 -0.06 -3.07
CA ARG A 90 0.21 -1.03 -4.03
C ARG A 90 -0.88 -1.44 -5.01
N ILE A 91 -0.54 -1.52 -6.28
CA ILE A 91 -1.45 -2.08 -7.30
C ILE A 91 -1.32 -3.60 -7.27
N ASN A 92 -2.44 -4.32 -7.12
CA ASN A 92 -2.47 -5.79 -7.15
C ASN A 92 -1.52 -6.46 -6.14
N TYR A 93 -1.35 -5.88 -4.95
CA TYR A 93 -0.38 -6.32 -3.92
C TYR A 93 1.10 -6.34 -4.38
N ASP A 94 1.41 -5.74 -5.53
CA ASP A 94 2.76 -5.73 -6.10
C ASP A 94 3.63 -4.65 -5.44
N ALA A 95 4.76 -5.06 -4.86
CA ALA A 95 5.69 -4.16 -4.19
C ALA A 95 6.60 -3.37 -5.14
N SER A 96 6.43 -3.54 -6.46
CA SER A 96 7.11 -2.74 -7.49
C SER A 96 6.20 -1.70 -8.15
N GLN A 97 4.92 -1.65 -7.77
CA GLN A 97 3.89 -0.87 -8.47
C GLN A 97 3.05 -0.08 -7.46
N PHE A 98 3.24 1.23 -7.44
CA PHE A 98 2.64 2.10 -6.43
C PHE A 98 1.79 3.21 -7.04
N ILE A 99 0.68 3.52 -6.37
CA ILE A 99 -0.01 4.80 -6.52
C ILE A 99 0.23 5.60 -5.26
N THR A 100 0.86 6.76 -5.39
CA THR A 100 1.04 7.71 -4.29
C THR A 100 0.23 8.97 -4.60
N VAL A 101 -0.65 9.35 -3.68
CA VAL A 101 -1.40 10.60 -3.72
C VAL A 101 -0.76 11.56 -2.75
N TYR A 102 -0.33 12.70 -3.26
CA TYR A 102 0.11 13.84 -2.45
C TYR A 102 -0.98 14.91 -2.46
N ILE A 103 -1.42 15.32 -1.27
CA ILE A 103 -2.39 16.40 -1.09
C ILE A 103 -1.73 17.49 -0.25
N TYR A 104 -1.50 18.64 -0.87
CA TYR A 104 -0.86 19.79 -0.24
C TYR A 104 -1.88 20.81 0.26
N GLN A 105 -1.40 21.78 1.04
CA GLN A 105 -2.25 22.90 1.48
C GLN A 105 -2.70 23.82 0.33
N ASN A 106 -1.90 23.93 -0.73
CA ASN A 106 -2.21 24.75 -1.90
C ASN A 106 -1.32 24.34 -3.10
N GLN A 107 -1.64 24.88 -4.27
CA GLN A 107 -0.93 24.61 -5.52
C GLN A 107 0.57 24.94 -5.46
N ALA A 108 0.96 26.07 -4.87
CA ALA A 108 2.37 26.46 -4.80
C ALA A 108 3.18 25.50 -3.92
N ALA A 109 2.59 25.03 -2.82
CA ALA A 109 3.18 24.01 -1.96
C ALA A 109 3.33 22.67 -2.70
N ARG A 110 2.32 22.28 -3.50
CA ARG A 110 2.41 21.10 -4.37
C ARG A 110 3.54 21.23 -5.38
N GLU A 111 3.61 22.31 -6.13
CA GLU A 111 4.66 22.51 -7.14
C GLU A 111 6.06 22.45 -6.52
N LYS A 112 6.24 23.08 -5.36
CA LYS A 112 7.48 23.00 -4.59
C LYS A 112 7.79 21.55 -4.17
N GLY A 113 6.86 20.88 -3.50
CA GLY A 113 7.07 19.52 -2.98
C GLY A 113 7.32 18.49 -4.09
N MET A 114 6.58 18.57 -5.19
CA MET A 114 6.78 17.69 -6.35
C MET A 114 8.14 17.91 -7.00
N THR A 115 8.58 19.17 -7.12
CA THR A 115 9.93 19.49 -7.62
C THR A 115 11.01 18.98 -6.67
N GLU A 116 10.81 19.07 -5.35
CA GLU A 116 11.78 18.58 -4.36
C GLU A 116 11.92 17.04 -4.40
N ILE A 117 10.82 16.31 -4.60
CA ILE A 117 10.83 14.84 -4.59
C ILE A 117 11.26 14.27 -5.95
N PHE A 118 10.70 14.80 -7.04
CA PHE A 118 10.82 14.21 -8.38
C PHE A 118 11.62 15.06 -9.37
N GLY A 119 11.98 16.30 -9.03
CA GLY A 119 12.67 17.23 -9.91
C GLY A 119 11.77 17.90 -10.95
N VAL A 120 10.51 17.46 -11.07
CA VAL A 120 9.50 18.00 -11.99
C VAL A 120 8.13 18.01 -11.32
N THR A 121 7.21 18.81 -11.85
CA THR A 121 5.85 18.96 -11.30
C THR A 121 4.81 18.10 -12.01
N GLU A 122 5.08 17.63 -13.23
CA GLU A 122 4.15 16.93 -14.11
C GLU A 122 4.93 16.05 -15.09
N GLY A 123 4.30 14.96 -15.55
CA GLY A 123 4.86 14.09 -16.59
C GLY A 123 5.79 13.01 -16.05
N ASP A 124 6.69 12.55 -16.91
CA ASP A 124 7.57 11.42 -16.65
C ASP A 124 8.84 11.85 -15.91
N ALA A 125 9.21 11.11 -14.86
CA ALA A 125 10.42 11.35 -14.08
C ALA A 125 11.08 10.05 -13.61
N ASN A 126 12.40 9.97 -13.72
CA ASN A 126 13.19 8.88 -13.14
C ASN A 126 13.78 9.34 -11.81
N ALA A 127 13.02 9.15 -10.74
CA ALA A 127 13.35 9.61 -9.40
C ALA A 127 12.84 8.61 -8.35
N ALA A 128 13.25 8.78 -7.09
CA ALA A 128 12.83 7.91 -5.98
C ALA A 128 13.05 6.39 -6.22
N GLY A 129 14.04 6.02 -7.05
CA GLY A 129 14.37 4.62 -7.35
C GLY A 129 13.48 3.93 -8.39
N GLY A 130 12.67 4.67 -9.15
CA GLY A 130 11.79 4.13 -10.19
C GLY A 130 11.46 5.11 -11.31
N HIS A 131 10.67 4.62 -12.27
CA HIS A 131 9.99 5.48 -13.23
C HIS A 131 8.68 5.98 -12.61
N ASN A 132 8.41 7.28 -12.76
CA ASN A 132 7.26 7.95 -12.16
C ASN A 132 6.46 8.67 -13.23
N LEU A 133 5.16 8.41 -13.29
CA LEU A 133 4.19 9.23 -14.01
C LEU A 133 3.49 10.14 -13.01
N ILE A 134 3.68 11.45 -13.16
CA ILE A 134 3.14 12.48 -12.27
C ILE A 134 2.00 13.19 -12.99
N ILE A 135 0.81 13.18 -12.37
CA ILE A 135 -0.37 13.85 -12.87
C ILE A 135 -0.95 14.71 -11.76
N SER A 136 -1.05 16.02 -11.99
CA SER A 136 -1.39 16.98 -10.95
C SER A 136 -2.57 17.87 -11.33
N ASP A 137 -3.36 18.25 -10.33
CA ASP A 137 -4.38 19.30 -10.44
C ASP A 137 -4.51 20.06 -9.11
N ASN A 138 -4.54 21.39 -9.17
CA ASN A 138 -4.56 22.29 -8.01
C ASN A 138 -3.59 21.90 -6.87
N GLU A 139 -4.09 21.46 -5.72
CA GLU A 139 -3.28 21.06 -4.56
C GLU A 139 -2.90 19.57 -4.52
N THR A 140 -3.37 18.77 -5.49
CA THR A 140 -3.23 17.31 -5.47
C THR A 140 -2.37 16.80 -6.63
N SER A 141 -1.55 15.79 -6.35
CA SER A 141 -0.79 15.02 -7.35
C SER A 141 -1.02 13.54 -7.15
N ILE A 142 -1.33 12.83 -8.24
CA ILE A 142 -1.31 11.37 -8.30
C ILE A 142 -0.03 10.96 -9.01
N VAL A 143 0.78 10.14 -8.35
CA VAL A 143 2.02 9.59 -8.88
C VAL A 143 1.91 8.09 -9.00
N TYR A 144 2.12 7.57 -10.19
CA TYR A 144 2.38 6.15 -10.39
C TYR A 144 3.88 5.90 -10.42
N THR A 145 4.37 5.06 -9.52
CA THR A 145 5.78 4.65 -9.46
C THR A 145 5.88 3.18 -9.85
N SER A 146 6.76 2.88 -10.78
CA SER A 146 7.10 1.51 -11.18
C SER A 146 8.60 1.25 -11.09
N THR A 147 8.97 0.08 -10.60
CA THR A 147 10.38 -0.31 -10.39
C THR A 147 10.66 -1.70 -10.93
N GLY A 148 11.96 -2.01 -11.12
CA GLY A 148 12.42 -3.35 -11.46
C GLY A 148 12.10 -3.79 -12.89
N ASP A 149 11.73 -5.06 -13.04
CA ASP A 149 11.43 -5.72 -14.32
C ASP A 149 10.00 -5.45 -14.83
N LYS A 150 9.17 -4.80 -14.01
CA LYS A 150 7.76 -4.50 -14.28
C LYS A 150 7.51 -3.02 -14.55
N THR A 151 8.54 -2.28 -14.96
CA THR A 151 8.44 -0.87 -15.29
C THR A 151 7.30 -0.63 -16.29
N ASP A 152 6.46 0.36 -15.99
CA ASP A 152 5.37 0.86 -16.83
C ASP A 152 4.20 -0.09 -17.13
N ASN A 153 4.08 -1.20 -16.39
CA ASN A 153 2.99 -2.18 -16.56
C ASN A 153 1.57 -1.57 -16.50
N TYR A 154 1.38 -0.48 -15.77
CA TYR A 154 0.08 0.18 -15.59
C TYR A 154 0.04 1.62 -16.13
N TYR A 155 1.08 2.04 -16.86
CA TYR A 155 1.28 3.42 -17.27
C TYR A 155 0.06 4.00 -18.00
N GLU A 156 -0.38 3.33 -19.06
CA GLU A 156 -1.50 3.78 -19.91
C GLU A 156 -2.83 3.83 -19.15
N GLN A 157 -3.06 2.87 -18.25
CA GLN A 157 -4.27 2.80 -17.44
C GLN A 157 -4.29 3.96 -16.44
N VAL A 158 -3.18 4.23 -15.75
CA VAL A 158 -3.08 5.36 -14.82
C VAL A 158 -3.25 6.68 -15.56
N LYS A 159 -2.58 6.85 -16.69
CA LYS A 159 -2.67 8.05 -17.55
C LYS A 159 -4.10 8.37 -17.98
N LYS A 160 -4.94 7.33 -18.10
CA LYS A 160 -6.36 7.48 -18.40
C LYS A 160 -7.22 7.77 -17.16
N ILE A 161 -6.93 7.12 -16.03
CA ILE A 161 -7.75 7.20 -14.82
C ILE A 161 -7.50 8.50 -14.06
N ALA A 162 -6.24 8.84 -13.79
CA ALA A 162 -5.85 9.91 -12.89
C ALA A 162 -6.40 11.30 -13.28
N PRO A 163 -6.34 11.76 -14.55
CA PRO A 163 -6.87 13.07 -14.92
C PRO A 163 -8.37 13.20 -14.66
N SER A 164 -9.13 12.13 -14.91
CA SER A 164 -10.59 12.12 -14.71
C SER A 164 -10.98 12.18 -13.23
N LEU A 165 -10.17 11.56 -12.36
CA LEU A 165 -10.37 11.63 -10.92
C LEU A 165 -10.07 13.01 -10.38
N LEU A 166 -8.93 13.59 -10.76
CA LEU A 166 -8.54 14.93 -10.32
C LEU A 166 -9.58 15.98 -10.72
N ALA A 167 -10.02 15.96 -11.98
CA ALA A 167 -11.07 16.87 -12.47
C ALA A 167 -12.40 16.74 -11.72
N LYS A 168 -12.75 15.54 -11.22
CA LYS A 168 -13.99 15.30 -10.48
C LYS A 168 -13.97 15.88 -9.06
N HIS A 169 -12.78 16.00 -8.47
CA HIS A 169 -12.59 16.33 -7.05
C HIS A 169 -11.91 17.69 -6.83
N GLN A 170 -12.00 18.60 -7.79
CA GLN A 170 -11.57 19.98 -7.61
C GLN A 170 -12.30 20.61 -6.42
N GLY A 171 -11.59 20.87 -5.31
CA GLY A 171 -12.20 21.57 -4.18
C GLY A 171 -11.56 21.39 -2.82
N ARG A 172 -10.48 22.12 -2.55
CA ARG A 172 -10.26 22.82 -1.28
C ARG A 172 -10.26 24.36 -1.41
N GLY A 173 -10.48 24.90 -2.62
CA GLY A 173 -10.15 26.31 -2.93
C GLY A 173 -11.18 27.16 -3.67
N SER A 174 -12.46 26.77 -3.79
CA SER A 174 -13.50 27.66 -4.34
C SER A 174 -14.58 27.94 -3.29
N SER A 175 -14.28 28.89 -2.41
CA SER A 175 -15.25 29.66 -1.63
C SER A 175 -14.79 31.11 -1.61
#